data_AF-A0A7Y5Q6K0-F1
#
_entry.id   AF-A0A7Y5Q6K0-F1
#
_cell.length_a   1.000
_cell.length_b   1.000
_cell.length_c   1.000
_cell.angle_alpha   90.00
_cell.angle_beta   90.00
_cell.angle_gamma   90.00
#
_symmetry.space_group_name_H-M   'P 1'
#
loop_
_entity.id
_entity.type
_entity.pdbx_description
1 polymer ?
#
loop_
_entity_poly.entity_id
_entity_poly.type
_entity_poly.pdbx_seq_one_letter_code
_entity_poly.pdbx_strand_id
1 'polypeptide(L)'
;TAPPGELVALDWASLGRNLPAGLTAVLTDLQNGRRLSMRTRSSYGYTSQGETRQFAIEVDRQSGERLRPTLSATPGRSRGATLTLNLNVPATVRLQVTSLTGRPVRSLLQQTAGSGLTAFNWDGRDNQNRPVPAGTYQVVVIAEADGGEVARATTQVTVR
;
A
#
# COMPACT_ATOMS: atom_id res chain seq x y z
N THR A 1 28.94 2.26 -25.27
CA THR A 1 28.06 2.68 -26.38
C THR A 1 28.23 1.68 -27.49
N ALA A 2 27.13 1.11 -27.99
CA ALA A 2 27.19 0.27 -29.18
C ALA A 2 27.14 1.17 -30.44
N PRO A 3 27.81 0.80 -31.54
CA PRO A 3 27.66 1.43 -32.85
C PRO A 3 26.20 1.65 -33.30
N PRO A 4 25.92 2.71 -34.10
CA PRO A 4 24.63 2.88 -34.75
C PRO A 4 24.28 1.67 -35.64
N GLY A 5 23.04 1.21 -35.56
CA GLY A 5 22.53 0.05 -36.29
C GLY A 5 22.78 -1.30 -35.62
N GLU A 6 23.58 -1.36 -34.55
CA GLU A 6 23.87 -2.62 -33.85
C GLU A 6 22.67 -3.06 -33.00
N LEU A 7 22.32 -4.36 -33.09
CA LEU A 7 21.35 -4.98 -32.21
C LEU A 7 22.02 -5.34 -30.88
N VAL A 8 21.54 -4.73 -29.80
CA VAL A 8 21.99 -4.99 -28.43
C VAL A 8 20.88 -5.73 -27.69
N ALA A 9 21.26 -6.78 -26.95
CA ALA A 9 20.37 -7.52 -26.07
C ALA A 9 20.83 -7.39 -24.62
N LEU A 10 19.89 -7.09 -23.73
CA LEU A 10 20.03 -7.27 -22.30
C LEU A 10 19.37 -8.59 -21.93
N ASP A 11 20.15 -9.53 -21.41
CA ASP A 11 19.68 -10.85 -21.00
C ASP A 11 19.75 -11.00 -19.49
N TRP A 12 18.69 -11.58 -18.91
CA TRP A 12 18.64 -11.92 -17.49
C TRP A 12 18.12 -13.35 -17.27
N ALA A 13 18.26 -14.21 -18.29
CA ALA A 13 18.14 -15.66 -18.22
C ALA A 13 16.99 -16.15 -17.32
N SER A 14 17.33 -16.87 -16.25
CA SER A 14 16.39 -17.51 -15.32
C SER A 14 15.92 -16.60 -14.17
N LEU A 15 16.28 -15.30 -14.16
CA LEU A 15 15.89 -14.37 -13.09
C LEU A 15 14.38 -14.42 -12.84
N GLY A 16 13.56 -14.52 -13.89
CA GLY A 16 12.10 -14.58 -13.72
C GLY A 16 11.60 -15.80 -12.96
N ARG A 17 12.27 -16.96 -13.11
CA ARG A 17 11.98 -18.19 -12.35
C ARG A 17 12.57 -18.15 -10.94
N ASN A 18 13.71 -17.50 -10.78
CA ASN A 18 14.43 -17.41 -9.52
C ASN A 18 13.96 -16.24 -8.64
N LEU A 19 13.13 -15.33 -9.16
CA LEU A 19 12.60 -14.22 -8.40
C LEU A 19 11.68 -14.77 -7.29
N PRO A 20 12.01 -14.55 -6.00
CA PRO A 20 11.23 -15.05 -4.89
C PRO A 20 9.74 -14.75 -5.02
N ALA A 21 8.91 -15.61 -4.43
CA ALA A 21 7.49 -15.36 -4.32
C ALA A 21 7.28 -14.02 -3.60
N GLY A 22 6.42 -13.19 -4.19
CA GLY A 22 6.09 -11.88 -3.67
C GLY A 22 7.11 -10.75 -3.95
N LEU A 23 8.07 -10.99 -4.84
CA LEU A 23 8.83 -9.90 -5.47
C LEU A 23 8.30 -9.64 -6.89
N THR A 24 8.34 -8.38 -7.32
CA THR A 24 8.23 -7.98 -8.72
C THR A 24 9.52 -7.31 -9.14
N ALA A 25 9.84 -7.44 -10.42
CA ALA A 25 11.00 -6.77 -11.02
C ALA A 25 10.57 -6.22 -12.38
N VAL A 26 10.81 -4.94 -12.60
CA VAL A 26 10.48 -4.22 -13.83
C VAL A 26 11.74 -3.56 -14.38
N LEU A 27 12.06 -3.87 -15.64
CA LEU A 27 13.05 -3.14 -16.42
C LEU A 27 12.37 -1.95 -17.09
N THR A 28 12.89 -0.75 -16.88
CA THR A 28 12.48 0.47 -17.58
C THR A 28 13.62 0.96 -18.46
N ASP A 29 13.34 1.11 -19.74
CA ASP A 29 14.21 1.80 -20.69
C ASP A 29 13.97 3.30 -20.59
N LEU A 30 14.98 4.04 -20.11
CA LEU A 30 14.83 5.46 -19.79
C LEU A 30 14.78 6.34 -21.05
N GLN A 31 15.16 5.81 -22.22
CA GLN A 31 15.16 6.58 -23.46
C GLN A 31 13.75 6.74 -24.05
N ASN A 32 12.91 5.72 -23.89
CA ASN A 32 11.57 5.66 -24.50
C ASN A 32 10.44 5.38 -23.49
N GLY A 33 10.77 5.21 -22.21
CA GLY A 33 9.81 4.92 -21.14
C GLY A 33 9.23 3.50 -21.18
N ARG A 34 9.75 2.60 -22.03
CA ARG A 34 9.22 1.25 -22.17
C ARG A 34 9.50 0.44 -20.90
N ARG A 35 8.45 -0.16 -20.34
CA ARG A 35 8.50 -0.99 -19.14
C ARG A 35 8.28 -2.46 -19.49
N LEU A 36 9.01 -3.35 -18.83
CA LEU A 36 8.95 -4.79 -19.07
C LEU A 36 9.05 -5.56 -17.76
N SER A 37 8.12 -6.49 -17.52
CA SER A 37 8.24 -7.42 -16.40
C SER A 37 9.39 -8.39 -16.62
N MET A 38 10.39 -8.35 -15.74
CA MET A 38 11.53 -9.27 -15.77
C MET A 38 11.18 -10.67 -15.23
N ARG A 39 9.97 -10.85 -14.69
CA ARG A 39 9.43 -12.16 -14.27
C ARG A 39 9.00 -13.00 -15.47
N THR A 40 8.37 -12.38 -16.45
CA THR A 40 7.73 -13.08 -17.58
C THR A 40 8.54 -13.01 -18.87
N ARG A 41 9.46 -12.05 -18.98
CA ARG A 41 10.43 -11.93 -20.07
C ARG A 41 11.82 -12.23 -19.53
N SER A 42 12.70 -12.79 -20.35
CA SER A 42 14.10 -13.09 -20.00
C SER A 42 15.12 -12.21 -20.70
N SER A 43 14.68 -11.34 -21.62
CA SER A 43 15.54 -10.43 -22.35
C SER A 43 14.80 -9.21 -22.91
N TYR A 44 15.57 -8.18 -23.24
CA TYR A 44 15.12 -6.98 -23.94
C TYR A 44 16.15 -6.60 -25.02
N GLY A 45 15.69 -6.50 -26.26
CA GLY A 45 16.50 -6.12 -27.41
C GLY A 45 16.19 -4.72 -27.90
N TYR A 46 17.20 -4.02 -28.39
CA TYR A 46 17.07 -2.73 -29.07
C TYR A 46 18.15 -2.53 -30.13
N THR A 47 17.89 -1.66 -31.11
CA THR A 47 18.89 -1.20 -32.07
C THR A 47 19.52 0.09 -31.55
N SER A 48 20.84 0.10 -31.38
CA SER A 48 21.55 1.31 -30.97
C SER A 48 21.60 2.33 -32.12
N GLN A 49 21.59 3.60 -31.74
CA GLN A 49 21.81 4.77 -32.58
C GLN A 49 23.17 5.42 -32.28
N GLY A 50 24.12 4.70 -31.66
CA GLY A 50 25.41 5.25 -31.21
C GLY A 50 25.35 5.93 -29.84
N GLU A 51 24.24 5.78 -29.11
CA GLU A 51 23.93 6.46 -27.86
C GLU A 51 24.32 5.63 -26.62
N THR A 52 24.51 6.32 -25.50
CA THR A 52 24.52 5.67 -24.19
C THR A 52 23.08 5.39 -23.79
N ARG A 53 22.69 4.12 -23.80
CA ARG A 53 21.36 3.67 -23.37
C ARG A 53 21.33 3.46 -21.86
N GLN A 54 20.37 4.05 -21.17
CA GLN A 54 20.20 3.89 -19.71
C GLN A 54 18.94 3.10 -19.37
N PHE A 55 19.04 2.28 -18.33
CA PHE A 55 17.97 1.43 -17.84
C PHE A 55 17.85 1.54 -16.33
N ALA A 56 16.63 1.47 -15.83
CA ALA A 56 16.34 1.30 -14.41
C ALA A 56 15.74 -0.07 -14.15
N ILE A 57 16.08 -0.67 -13.02
CA ILE A 57 15.43 -1.89 -12.52
C ILE A 57 14.75 -1.53 -11.21
N GLU A 58 13.43 -1.64 -11.19
CA GLU A 58 12.61 -1.48 -10.00
C GLU A 58 12.27 -2.86 -9.46
N VAL A 59 12.69 -3.14 -8.22
CA VAL A 59 12.33 -4.36 -7.49
C VAL A 59 11.43 -3.98 -6.34
N ASP A 60 10.25 -4.58 -6.28
CA ASP A 60 9.27 -4.30 -5.24
C ASP A 60 8.76 -5.60 -4.59
N ARG A 61 8.36 -5.52 -3.32
CA ARG A 61 7.74 -6.63 -2.59
C ARG A 61 6.22 -6.56 -2.73
N GLN A 62 5.70 -7.21 -3.76
CA GLN A 62 4.27 -7.51 -3.82
C GLN A 62 3.98 -8.73 -2.95
N SER A 63 3.64 -8.55 -1.68
CA SER A 63 3.17 -9.65 -0.85
C SER A 63 2.11 -10.47 -1.60
N GLY A 64 2.42 -11.74 -1.92
CA GLY A 64 1.44 -12.67 -2.47
C GLY A 64 0.36 -13.07 -1.46
N GLU A 65 0.45 -12.54 -0.25
CA GLU A 65 -0.55 -12.64 0.79
C GLU A 65 -1.71 -11.69 0.49
N ARG A 66 -2.91 -12.23 0.62
CA ARG A 66 -4.15 -11.46 0.55
C ARG A 66 -4.19 -10.40 1.64
N LEU A 67 -4.55 -9.17 1.31
CA LEU A 67 -4.69 -8.08 2.28
C LEU A 67 -5.80 -8.41 3.31
N ARG A 68 -5.44 -8.42 4.59
CA ARG A 68 -6.30 -8.77 5.73
C ARG A 68 -6.01 -7.85 6.92
N PRO A 69 -6.51 -6.60 6.90
CA PRO A 69 -6.37 -5.70 8.04
C PRO A 69 -7.16 -6.25 9.24
N THR A 70 -6.61 -6.10 10.44
CA THR A 70 -7.39 -6.28 11.69
C THR A 70 -7.38 -5.00 12.47
N LEU A 71 -8.53 -4.63 13.03
CA LEU A 71 -8.70 -3.41 13.81
C LEU A 71 -9.33 -3.76 15.16
N SER A 72 -8.73 -3.27 16.23
CA SER A 72 -9.26 -3.40 17.59
C SER A 72 -9.27 -2.03 18.28
N ALA A 73 -10.16 -1.88 19.26
CA ALA A 73 -10.27 -0.68 20.06
C ALA A 73 -10.21 -1.03 21.55
N THR A 74 -9.37 -0.30 22.27
CA THR A 74 -9.29 -0.34 23.73
C THR A 74 -9.84 0.97 24.26
N PRO A 75 -10.91 0.95 25.08
CA PRO A 75 -11.45 2.16 25.70
C PRO A 75 -10.39 2.91 26.51
N GLY A 76 -10.30 4.22 26.32
CA GLY A 76 -9.44 5.08 27.13
C GLY A 76 -10.06 5.40 28.49
N ARG A 77 -9.30 6.06 29.36
CA ARG A 77 -9.80 6.57 30.65
C ARG A 77 -10.77 7.76 30.50
N SER A 78 -10.89 8.32 29.30
CA SER A 78 -11.73 9.48 28.96
C SER A 78 -12.72 9.13 27.83
N ARG A 79 -13.29 10.12 27.13
CA ARG A 79 -14.24 9.98 26.00
C ARG A 79 -13.66 9.28 24.75
N GLY A 80 -12.40 8.83 24.81
CA GLY A 80 -11.66 8.31 23.67
C GLY A 80 -11.37 6.81 23.69
N ALA A 81 -10.66 6.34 22.68
CA ALA A 81 -10.15 4.98 22.58
C ALA A 81 -8.79 4.96 21.87
N THR A 82 -7.97 4.00 22.29
CA THR A 82 -6.78 3.60 21.53
C THR A 82 -7.20 2.55 20.51
N LEU A 83 -6.87 2.80 19.25
CA LEU A 83 -7.17 1.95 18.11
C LEU A 83 -5.89 1.27 17.67
N THR A 84 -5.90 -0.04 17.55
CA THR A 84 -4.75 -0.82 17.07
C THR A 84 -5.10 -1.46 15.75
N LEU A 85 -4.41 -1.02 14.70
CA LEU A 85 -4.47 -1.57 13.36
C LEU A 85 -3.28 -2.52 13.17
N ASN A 86 -3.53 -3.73 12.68
CA ASN A 86 -2.50 -4.61 12.14
C ASN A 86 -2.70 -4.75 10.64
N LEU A 87 -1.64 -4.52 9.87
CA LEU A 87 -1.59 -4.82 8.44
C LEU A 87 -0.68 -6.02 8.22
N ASN A 88 -1.15 -7.06 7.56
CA ASN A 88 -0.28 -8.16 7.15
C ASN A 88 0.62 -7.78 5.97
N VAL A 89 0.23 -6.79 5.18
CA VAL A 89 0.96 -6.29 4.01
C VAL A 89 0.91 -4.76 3.94
N PRO A 90 1.91 -4.10 3.33
CA PRO A 90 1.85 -2.65 3.12
C PRO A 90 0.59 -2.23 2.36
N ALA A 91 -0.02 -1.12 2.77
CA ALA A 91 -1.24 -0.61 2.14
C ALA A 91 -1.44 0.89 2.38
N THR A 92 -2.11 1.56 1.45
CA THR A 92 -2.72 2.88 1.68
C THR A 92 -3.97 2.72 2.51
N VAL A 93 -4.00 3.36 3.67
CA VAL A 93 -5.06 3.23 4.67
C VAL A 93 -5.84 4.52 4.82
N ARG A 94 -7.16 4.41 4.85
CA ARG A 94 -8.11 5.44 5.31
C ARG A 94 -8.80 4.97 6.59
N LEU A 95 -8.60 5.69 7.70
CA LEU A 95 -9.21 5.39 8.99
C LEU A 95 -10.22 6.48 9.36
N GLN A 96 -11.46 6.08 9.65
CA GLN A 96 -12.57 7.00 9.92
C GLN A 96 -13.41 6.53 11.10
N VAL A 97 -13.91 7.48 11.87
CA VAL A 97 -14.97 7.27 12.86
C VAL A 97 -16.30 7.66 12.21
N THR A 98 -17.30 6.80 12.40
CA THR A 98 -18.65 6.93 11.86
C THR A 98 -19.68 6.66 12.95
N SER A 99 -20.90 7.18 12.80
CA SER A 99 -22.05 6.74 13.59
C SER A 99 -22.40 5.29 13.25
N LEU A 100 -23.25 4.63 14.06
CA LEU A 100 -23.82 3.32 13.70
C LEU A 100 -24.61 3.31 12.39
N THR A 101 -25.08 4.48 11.95
CA THR A 101 -25.78 4.66 10.66
C THR A 101 -24.81 4.94 9.50
N GLY A 102 -23.49 4.88 9.73
CA GLY A 102 -22.45 5.10 8.73
C GLY A 102 -22.16 6.58 8.42
N ARG A 103 -22.76 7.54 9.14
CA ARG A 103 -22.47 8.97 8.92
C ARG A 103 -21.05 9.28 9.40
N PRO A 104 -20.23 10.00 8.60
CA PRO A 104 -18.87 10.35 9.01
C PRO A 104 -18.89 11.30 10.20
N VAL A 105 -18.09 10.98 11.22
CA VAL A 105 -17.92 11.78 12.44
C VAL A 105 -16.54 12.42 12.47
N ARG A 106 -15.50 11.63 12.20
CA ARG A 106 -14.12 12.11 12.12
C ARG A 106 -13.29 11.32 11.13
N SER A 107 -12.43 11.98 10.38
CA SER A 107 -11.34 11.33 9.67
C SER A 107 -10.11 11.33 10.57
N LEU A 108 -9.55 10.16 10.87
CA LEU A 108 -8.39 10.05 11.74
C LEU A 108 -7.09 10.05 10.94
N LEU A 109 -7.08 9.40 9.77
CA LEU A 109 -5.87 9.21 8.98
C LEU A 109 -6.18 8.91 7.52
N GLN A 110 -5.30 9.37 6.64
CA GLN A 110 -5.12 8.82 5.30
C GLN A 110 -3.62 8.80 4.97
N GLN A 111 -2.99 7.62 4.95
CA GLN A 111 -1.57 7.47 4.62
C GLN A 111 -1.24 6.06 4.14
N THR A 112 -0.09 5.90 3.49
CA THR A 112 0.52 4.58 3.27
C THR A 112 1.23 4.12 4.53
N ALA A 113 0.94 2.89 4.95
CA ALA A 113 1.55 2.26 6.11
C ALA A 113 2.19 0.92 5.70
N GLY A 114 3.32 0.59 6.33
CA GLY A 114 3.93 -0.73 6.19
C GLY A 114 3.12 -1.82 6.91
N SER A 115 3.51 -3.07 6.70
CA SER A 115 2.99 -4.20 7.49
C SER A 115 3.37 -4.06 8.96
N GLY A 116 2.51 -4.55 9.85
CA GLY A 116 2.70 -4.57 11.29
C GLY A 116 1.66 -3.76 12.05
N LEU A 117 1.91 -3.60 13.35
CA LEU A 117 1.01 -2.92 14.27
C LEU A 117 1.22 -1.40 14.25
N THR A 118 0.13 -0.65 14.15
CA THR A 118 0.11 0.80 14.35
C THR A 118 -1.01 1.17 15.30
N ALA A 119 -0.70 2.02 16.28
CA ALA A 119 -1.66 2.52 17.26
C ALA A 119 -2.06 3.96 16.95
N PHE A 120 -3.35 4.26 17.13
CA PHE A 120 -3.93 5.60 16.97
C PHE A 120 -4.78 5.92 18.19
N ASN A 121 -4.93 7.21 18.50
CA ASN A 121 -5.83 7.65 19.55
C ASN A 121 -6.95 8.47 18.95
N TRP A 122 -8.19 8.09 19.25
CA TRP A 122 -9.33 8.97 19.07
C TRP A 122 -9.73 9.52 20.44
N ASP A 123 -9.85 10.83 20.54
CA ASP A 123 -10.14 11.56 21.78
C ASP A 123 -11.64 11.73 22.08
N GLY A 124 -12.52 11.18 21.24
CA GLY A 124 -13.97 11.35 21.36
C GLY A 124 -14.50 12.66 20.75
N ARG A 125 -13.77 13.27 19.81
CA ARG A 125 -14.18 14.51 19.12
C ARG A 125 -14.46 14.30 17.64
N ASP A 126 -15.29 15.17 17.07
CA ASP A 126 -15.57 15.25 15.63
C ASP A 126 -14.47 15.99 14.84
N ASN A 127 -14.64 16.14 13.52
CA ASN A 127 -13.72 16.91 12.67
C ASN A 127 -13.63 18.41 13.02
N GLN A 128 -14.62 18.96 13.74
CA GLN A 128 -14.65 20.36 14.19
C GLN A 128 -14.08 20.49 15.61
N ASN A 129 -13.40 19.45 16.10
CA ASN A 129 -12.81 19.37 17.43
C ASN A 129 -13.84 19.47 18.58
N ARG A 130 -15.12 19.19 18.32
CA ARG A 130 -16.18 19.22 19.34
C ARG A 130 -16.38 17.82 19.92
N PRO A 131 -16.64 17.69 21.24
CA PRO A 131 -16.98 16.40 21.84
C PRO A 131 -18.20 15.79 21.16
N VAL A 132 -18.13 14.50 20.83
CA VAL A 132 -19.28 13.77 20.29
C VAL A 132 -20.23 13.38 21.43
N PRO A 133 -21.54 13.24 21.17
CA PRO A 133 -22.49 12.72 22.16
C PRO A 133 -22.09 11.34 22.69
N ALA A 134 -22.48 11.03 23.93
CA ALA A 134 -22.36 9.69 24.47
C ALA A 134 -23.12 8.69 23.58
N GLY A 135 -22.51 7.53 23.33
CA GLY A 135 -23.05 6.54 22.41
C GLY A 135 -21.97 5.65 21.80
N THR A 136 -22.40 4.70 20.98
CA THR A 136 -21.52 3.78 20.25
C THR A 136 -21.23 4.31 18.85
N TYR A 137 -19.96 4.29 18.48
CA TYR A 137 -19.44 4.70 17.18
C TYR A 137 -18.69 3.54 16.54
N GLN A 138 -18.64 3.53 15.21
CA GLN A 138 -17.84 2.58 14.45
C GLN A 138 -16.57 3.24 13.97
N VAL A 139 -15.44 2.57 14.16
CA VAL A 139 -14.20 2.90 13.48
C VAL A 139 -14.05 1.96 12.29
N VAL A 140 -13.86 2.54 11.12
CA VAL A 140 -13.73 1.83 9.86
C VAL A 140 -12.35 2.10 9.29
N VAL A 141 -11.67 1.03 8.91
CA VAL A 141 -10.45 1.10 8.10
C VAL A 141 -10.73 0.53 6.71
N ILE A 142 -10.35 1.28 5.69
CA ILE A 142 -10.27 0.81 4.31
C ILE A 142 -8.78 0.83 3.95
N ALA A 143 -8.26 -0.32 3.53
CA ALA A 143 -6.87 -0.50 3.14
C ALA A 143 -6.81 -0.94 1.67
N GLU A 144 -5.89 -0.38 0.91
CA GLU A 144 -5.63 -0.69 -0.50
C GLU A 144 -4.16 -1.03 -0.67
N ALA A 145 -3.85 -2.24 -1.13
CA ALA A 145 -2.50 -2.68 -1.43
C ALA A 145 -2.10 -2.25 -2.86
N ASP A 146 -0.79 -2.22 -3.17
CA ASP A 146 -0.27 -1.74 -4.46
C ASP A 146 -0.77 -2.53 -5.68
N GLY A 147 -1.26 -3.75 -5.47
CA GLY A 147 -1.93 -4.56 -6.50
C GLY A 147 -3.40 -4.19 -6.76
N GLY A 148 -3.93 -3.15 -6.11
CA GLY A 148 -5.35 -2.73 -6.17
C GLY A 148 -6.29 -3.56 -5.31
N GLU A 149 -5.77 -4.49 -4.50
CA GLU A 149 -6.61 -5.23 -3.55
C GLU A 149 -7.09 -4.29 -2.45
N VAL A 150 -8.41 -4.18 -2.28
CA VAL A 150 -9.04 -3.40 -1.24
C VAL A 150 -9.64 -4.31 -0.18
N ALA A 151 -9.36 -4.03 1.09
CA ALA A 151 -9.94 -4.72 2.23
C ALA A 151 -10.46 -3.74 3.28
N ARG A 152 -11.42 -4.20 4.09
CA ARG A 152 -12.06 -3.41 5.14
C ARG A 152 -12.00 -4.14 6.47
N ALA A 153 -11.73 -3.40 7.54
CA ALA A 153 -11.97 -3.86 8.91
C ALA A 153 -12.71 -2.80 9.72
N THR A 154 -13.41 -3.24 10.77
CA THR A 154 -14.20 -2.35 11.61
C THR A 154 -14.11 -2.76 13.06
N THR A 155 -14.20 -1.79 13.96
CA THR A 155 -14.37 -2.03 15.39
C THR A 155 -15.34 -1.00 15.96
N GLN A 156 -15.79 -1.19 17.20
CA GLN A 156 -16.70 -0.28 17.88
C GLN A 156 -16.00 0.41 19.05
N VAL A 157 -16.37 1.67 19.27
CA VAL A 157 -15.94 2.45 20.43
C VAL A 157 -17.18 3.00 21.11
N THR A 158 -17.25 2.91 22.44
CA THR A 158 -18.32 3.52 23.23
C THR A 158 -17.79 4.76 23.93
N VAL A 159 -18.44 5.90 23.68
CA VAL A 159 -18.20 7.17 24.37
C VAL A 159 -19.20 7.27 25.52
N ARG A 160 -18.68 7.53 26.72
CA ARG A 160 -19.47 7.73 27.95
C ARG A 160 -19.55 9.22 28.31
#